data_AF-A0A2T4CX20-F1
#
_entry.id   AF-A0A2T4CX20-F1
#
_cell.length_a   1.000
_cell.length_b   1.000
_cell.length_c   1.000
_cell.angle_alpha   90.00
_cell.angle_beta   90.00
_cell.angle_gamma   90.00
#
_symmetry.space_group_name_H-M   'P 1'
#
loop_
_entity.id
_entity.type
_entity.pdbx_description
1 polymer ?
#
loop_
_entity_poly.entity_id
_entity_poly.type
_entity_poly.pdbx_seq_one_letter_code
_entity_poly.pdbx_strand_id
1 'polypeptide(L)'
;VNGASVPVEISSSLENIQRVALLVEKNPFPLAMALEPTSVVSFPFKTMLKVAEDSEIIAMVRADGKLYRTSRYVEIDIGGCA
;
A
#
# COMPACT_ATOMS: atom_id res chain seq x y z
N VAL A 1 -7.18 -4.34 15.09
CA VAL A 1 -5.96 -4.89 14.45
C VAL A 1 -4.69 -4.40 15.15
N ASN A 2 -3.62 -5.21 15.26
CA ASN A 2 -2.31 -4.71 15.72
C ASN A 2 -1.61 -3.95 14.59
N GLY A 3 -1.49 -2.63 14.75
CA GLY A 3 -0.90 -1.69 13.80
C GLY A 3 0.60 -1.88 13.57
N ALA A 4 1.31 -2.69 14.38
CA ALA A 4 2.72 -2.99 14.14
C ALA A 4 2.94 -3.92 12.94
N SER A 5 1.88 -4.63 12.51
CA SER A 5 1.96 -5.60 11.42
C SER A 5 0.58 -5.82 10.79
N VAL A 6 0.22 -4.96 9.83
CA VAL A 6 -1.06 -5.03 9.10
C VAL A 6 -0.82 -5.67 7.73
N PRO A 7 -1.40 -6.85 7.44
CA PRO A 7 -1.26 -7.50 6.14
C PRO A 7 -2.06 -6.75 5.07
N VAL A 8 -1.41 -6.41 3.96
CA VAL A 8 -2.01 -5.78 2.79
C VAL A 8 -1.71 -6.63 1.55
N GLU A 9 -2.75 -6.96 0.80
CA GLU A 9 -2.65 -7.59 -0.51
C GLU A 9 -3.09 -6.59 -1.58
N ILE A 10 -2.29 -6.43 -2.63
CA ILE A 10 -2.65 -5.66 -3.81
C ILE A 10 -2.79 -6.62 -4.98
N SER A 11 -3.95 -6.58 -5.62
CA SER A 11 -4.22 -7.23 -6.89
C SER A 11 -4.43 -6.17 -7.98
N SER A 12 -4.01 -6.49 -9.20
CA SER A 12 -4.23 -5.63 -10.37
C SER A 12 -4.30 -6.47 -11.63
N SER A 13 -5.16 -6.06 -12.56
CA SER A 13 -5.20 -6.56 -13.94
C SER A 13 -4.58 -5.57 -14.92
N LEU A 14 -3.91 -4.52 -14.44
CA LEU A 14 -3.22 -3.54 -15.28
C LEU A 14 -1.95 -4.16 -15.88
N GLU A 15 -1.73 -3.90 -17.16
CA GLU A 15 -0.47 -4.21 -17.85
C GLU A 15 0.55 -3.09 -17.64
N ASN A 16 1.83 -3.37 -17.94
CA ASN A 16 2.92 -2.37 -17.95
C ASN A 16 2.99 -1.49 -16.69
N ILE A 17 2.84 -2.08 -15.51
CA ILE A 17 2.96 -1.35 -14.24
C ILE A 17 4.41 -0.88 -14.08
N GLN A 18 4.59 0.43 -14.05
CA GLN A 18 5.88 1.10 -13.93
C GLN A 18 6.26 1.36 -12.47
N ARG A 19 5.27 1.66 -11.62
CA ARG A 19 5.50 1.97 -10.20
C ARG A 19 4.26 1.68 -9.37
N VAL A 20 4.46 1.18 -8.16
CA VAL A 20 3.42 1.05 -7.12
C VAL A 20 3.87 1.79 -5.87
N ALA A 21 2.95 2.51 -5.24
CA ALA A 21 3.13 3.11 -3.94
C ALA A 21 1.95 2.75 -3.02
N LEU A 22 2.26 2.42 -1.77
CA LEU A 22 1.29 2.30 -0.69
C LEU A 22 1.49 3.46 0.27
N LEU A 23 0.39 4.14 0.59
CA LEU A 23 0.35 5.20 1.56
C LEU A 23 -0.57 4.83 2.71
N VAL A 24 -0.23 5.32 3.90
CA VAL A 24 -1.07 5.27 5.10
C VAL A 24 -1.31 6.71 5.52
N GLU A 25 -2.52 7.20 5.28
CA GLU A 25 -2.88 8.63 5.38
C GLU A 25 -2.43 9.29 6.70
N LYS A 26 -2.62 8.59 7.83
CA LYS A 26 -2.34 9.12 9.17
C LYS A 26 -1.04 8.62 9.80
N ASN A 27 -0.15 8.01 9.02
CA ASN A 27 1.20 7.75 9.52
C ASN A 27 2.03 9.04 9.55
N PRO A 28 3.00 9.17 10.48
CA PRO A 28 3.95 10.28 10.48
C PRO A 28 4.68 10.45 9.14
N PHE A 29 5.00 9.32 8.50
CA PHE A 29 5.46 9.24 7.11
C PHE A 29 4.41 8.49 6.28
N PRO A 30 3.59 9.22 5.48
CA PRO A 30 2.50 8.58 4.77
C PRO A 30 2.95 7.56 3.73
N LEU A 31 4.08 7.77 3.05
CA LEU A 31 4.61 6.81 2.07
C LEU A 31 5.21 5.58 2.79
N ALA A 32 4.42 4.52 2.90
CA ALA A 32 4.83 3.30 3.60
C ALA A 32 5.66 2.35 2.72
N MET A 33 5.43 2.37 1.40
CA MET A 33 6.18 1.56 0.44
C MET A 33 6.12 2.20 -0.94
N ALA A 34 7.22 2.14 -1.68
CA ALA A 34 7.25 2.38 -3.12
C ALA A 34 8.14 1.34 -3.78
N LEU A 35 7.72 0.80 -4.91
CA LEU A 35 8.51 -0.13 -5.71
C LEU A 35 8.27 0.06 -7.20
N GLU A 36 9.28 -0.25 -7.98
CA GLU A 36 9.19 -0.39 -9.44
C GLU A 36 9.19 -1.90 -9.74
N PRO A 37 8.07 -2.46 -10.24
CA PRO A 37 8.01 -3.87 -10.53
C PRO A 37 9.05 -4.25 -11.58
N THR A 38 9.80 -5.31 -11.30
CA THR A 38 10.65 -5.97 -12.30
C THR A 38 9.91 -7.19 -12.85
N SER A 39 10.49 -7.90 -13.82
CA SER A 39 9.90 -9.10 -14.42
C SER A 39 9.62 -10.23 -13.42
N VAL A 40 10.20 -10.19 -12.23
CA VAL A 40 9.97 -11.19 -11.17
C VAL A 40 8.83 -10.81 -10.21
N VAL A 41 8.31 -9.59 -10.27
CA VAL A 41 7.22 -9.13 -9.40
C VAL A 41 5.88 -9.41 -10.08
N SER A 42 5.13 -10.35 -9.54
CA SER A 42 3.77 -10.69 -10.00
C SER A 42 2.70 -10.19 -9.04
N PHE A 43 1.52 -9.88 -9.56
CA PHE A 43 0.33 -9.62 -8.76
C PHE A 43 -0.53 -10.90 -8.67
N PRO A 44 -1.23 -11.14 -7.55
CA PRO A 44 -1.26 -10.30 -6.36
C PRO A 44 0.05 -10.38 -5.56
N PHE A 45 0.44 -9.27 -4.92
CA PHE A 45 1.54 -9.27 -3.97
C PHE A 45 1.07 -8.88 -2.58
N LYS A 46 1.75 -9.43 -1.57
CA LYS A 46 1.46 -9.21 -0.15
C LYS A 46 2.62 -8.50 0.52
N THR A 47 2.30 -7.57 1.41
CA THR A 47 3.27 -6.91 2.28
C THR A 47 2.65 -6.65 3.65
N MET A 48 3.50 -6.35 4.63
CA MET A 48 3.08 -5.94 5.97
C MET A 48 3.38 -4.45 6.14
N LEU A 49 2.38 -3.67 6.53
CA LEU A 49 2.55 -2.25 6.82
C LEU A 49 2.47 -1.99 8.33
N LYS A 50 3.23 -1.00 8.79
CA LYS A 50 3.00 -0.37 10.09
C LYS A 50 1.96 0.73 9.93
N VAL A 51 0.98 0.78 10.81
CA VAL A 51 -0.14 1.73 10.81
C VAL A 51 -0.26 2.33 12.21
N ALA A 52 -0.27 3.65 12.31
CA ALA A 52 -0.31 4.38 13.58
C ALA A 52 -1.69 4.30 14.24
N GLU A 53 -2.74 4.57 13.49
CA GLU A 53 -4.12 4.70 13.95
C GLU A 53 -5.10 4.43 12.80
N ASP A 54 -6.41 4.53 13.06
CA ASP A 54 -7.44 4.34 12.06
C ASP A 54 -7.23 5.26 10.85
N SER A 55 -7.06 4.67 9.66
CA SER A 55 -6.55 5.38 8.50
C SER A 55 -7.02 4.74 7.20
N GLU A 56 -7.07 5.52 6.11
CA GLU A 56 -7.04 4.95 4.77
C GLU A 56 -5.65 4.40 4.45
N ILE A 57 -5.62 3.18 3.90
CA ILE A 57 -4.50 2.64 3.14
C ILE A 57 -4.79 2.92 1.66
N ILE A 58 -3.90 3.63 0.99
CA ILE A 58 -4.07 4.09 -0.39
C ILE A 58 -3.03 3.41 -1.26
N ALA A 59 -3.48 2.72 -2.31
CA ALA A 59 -2.60 2.21 -3.35
C ALA A 59 -2.63 3.13 -4.57
N MET A 60 -1.45 3.62 -4.97
CA MET A 60 -1.24 4.35 -6.21
C MET A 60 -0.41 3.52 -7.18
N VAL A 61 -0.85 3.44 -8.43
CA VAL A 61 -0.18 2.66 -9.47
C VAL A 61 0.04 3.53 -10.70
N ARG A 62 1.27 3.55 -11.22
CA ARG A 62 1.55 4.13 -12.54
C ARG A 62 1.63 3.00 -13.56
N ALA A 63 0.80 3.05 -14.60
CA ALA A 63 0.79 2.11 -15.71
C ALA A 63 0.49 2.87 -17.01
N ASP A 64 1.22 2.58 -18.09
CA ASP A 64 1.08 3.25 -19.40
C ASP A 64 1.03 4.80 -19.32
N GLY A 65 1.86 5.38 -18.44
CA GLY A 65 1.91 6.83 -18.22
C GLY A 65 0.72 7.44 -17.47
N LYS A 66 -0.26 6.63 -17.04
CA LYS A 66 -1.42 7.04 -16.25
C LYS A 66 -1.24 6.68 -14.78
N LEU A 67 -1.87 7.46 -13.90
CA LEU A 67 -1.95 7.17 -12.46
C LEU A 67 -3.34 6.63 -12.10
N TYR A 68 -3.35 5.52 -11.37
CA TYR A 68 -4.53 4.85 -10.84
C TYR A 68 -4.48 4.89 -9.31
N ARG A 69 -5.63 5.00 -8.67
CA ARG A 69 -5.78 5.02 -7.21
C ARG A 69 -6.87 4.03 -6.77
N THR A 70 -6.62 3.31 -5.69
CA THR A 70 -7.65 2.64 -4.89
C THR A 70 -7.32 2.82 -3.41
N SER A 71 -8.31 2.68 -2.52
CA SER A 71 -8.08 2.78 -1.07
C SER A 71 -8.98 1.83 -0.28
N ARG A 72 -8.55 1.52 0.94
CA ARG A 72 -9.31 0.75 1.91
C ARG A 72 -9.07 1.30 3.31
N TYR A 73 -10.14 1.56 4.05
CA TYR A 73 -10.06 1.97 5.45
C TYR A 73 -9.75 0.79 6.36
N VAL A 74 -8.94 1.02 7.39
CA VAL A 74 -8.61 0.03 8.43
C VAL A 74 -8.77 0.64 9.82
N GLU A 75 -9.27 -0.18 10.75
CA GLU A 75 -9.39 0.16 12.17
C GLU A 75 -8.30 -0.56 12.97
N ILE A 76 -7.61 0.18 13.84
CA ILE A 76 -6.42 -0.23 14.59
C ILE A 76 -6.72 -0.16 16.08
N ASP A 77 -6.54 -1.28 16.79
CA ASP A 77 -6.79 -1.34 18.24
C ASP A 77 -5.54 -0.92 19.01
N ILE A 78 -4.36 -1.25 18.46
CA ILE A 78 -3.05 -1.00 19.05
C ILE A 78 -2.19 -0.41 17.95
N GLY A 79 -1.84 0.87 18.05
CA GLY A 79 -0.97 1.53 17.08
C GLY A 79 0.41 0.89 16.96
N GLY A 80 1.07 1.04 15.80
CA GLY A 80 2.40 0.44 15.61
C GLY A 80 3.33 1.16 14.63
N CYS A 81 2.97 2.37 14.21
CA CYS A 81 3.87 3.30 13.51
C CYS A 81 4.08 4.55 14.38
N ALA A 82 5.33 5.00 14.51
CA ALA A 82 5.75 6.17 15.27
C ALA A 82 6.85 6.89 14.48
#